data_AF-A0A7C2UNR3-F1
#
_entry.id   AF-A0A7C2UNR3-F1
#
_cell.length_a   1.000
_cell.length_b   1.000
_cell.length_c   1.000
_cell.angle_alpha   90.00
_cell.angle_beta   90.00
_cell.angle_gamma   90.00
#
_symmetry.space_group_name_H-M   'P 1'
#
loop_
_entity.id
_entity.type
_entity.pdbx_description
1 polymer ?
#
loop_
_entity_poly.entity_id
_entity_poly.type
_entity_poly.pdbx_seq_one_letter_code
_entity_poly.pdbx_strand_id
1 'polypeptide(L)'
;RALRVLAEEGFVREVHGLGPDRFDPVRKPHYHLVCRRCNRVYDAVIPYQDHLDLLPPQAGFRVSGHEITFFGVCSSCSDTKEEGDGQGS
;
A
#
# COMPACT_ATOMS: atom_id res chain seq x y z
N ARG A 1 -11.53 2.65 25.73
CA ARG A 1 -11.72 1.21 25.41
C ARG A 1 -11.72 0.95 23.90
N ALA A 2 -12.33 1.79 23.05
CA ALA A 2 -12.32 1.61 21.58
C ALA A 2 -10.92 1.69 20.92
N LEU A 3 -10.07 2.64 21.33
CA LEU A 3 -8.76 2.85 20.69
C LEU A 3 -7.74 1.72 20.92
N ARG A 4 -7.85 0.99 22.05
CA ARG A 4 -6.97 -0.17 22.32
C ARG A 4 -7.28 -1.36 21.42
N VAL A 5 -8.57 -1.62 21.15
CA VAL A 5 -8.98 -2.65 20.19
C VAL A 5 -8.50 -2.27 18.78
N LEU A 6 -8.59 -0.99 18.39
CA LEU A 6 -8.04 -0.54 17.11
C LEU A 6 -6.52 -0.65 17.04
N ALA A 7 -5.81 -0.59 18.18
CA ALA A 7 -4.36 -0.79 18.25
C ALA A 7 -3.99 -2.28 18.10
N GLU A 8 -4.71 -3.16 18.81
CA GLU A 8 -4.58 -4.62 18.69
C GLU A 8 -4.87 -5.10 17.26
N GLU A 9 -5.84 -4.49 16.59
CA GLU A 9 -6.22 -4.75 15.20
C GLU A 9 -5.33 -4.02 14.17
N GLY A 10 -4.31 -3.26 14.61
CA GLY A 10 -3.32 -2.61 13.76
C GLY A 10 -3.79 -1.38 12.97
N PHE A 11 -4.91 -0.75 13.36
CA PHE A 11 -5.42 0.49 12.74
C PHE A 11 -4.82 1.76 13.36
N VAL A 12 -4.33 1.68 14.59
CA VAL A 12 -3.65 2.78 15.28
C VAL A 12 -2.41 2.25 15.99
N ARG A 13 -1.37 3.08 16.13
CA ARG A 13 -0.17 2.76 16.93
C ARG A 13 -0.22 3.66 18.14
N GLU A 14 -0.07 3.04 19.30
CA GLU A 14 0.15 3.74 20.55
C GLU A 14 1.58 4.30 20.55
N VAL A 15 1.71 5.62 20.72
CA VAL A 15 3.00 6.30 20.78
C VAL A 15 3.19 6.79 22.21
N HIS A 16 4.14 6.20 22.92
CA HIS A 16 4.50 6.61 24.27
C HIS A 16 5.58 7.70 24.25
N GLY A 17 5.35 8.79 25.00
CA GLY A 17 6.28 9.91 25.18
C GLY A 17 6.04 10.61 26.52
N LEU A 18 6.77 11.70 26.80
CA LEU A 18 6.66 12.47 28.06
C LEU A 18 5.35 13.29 28.21
N GLY A 19 4.32 12.99 27.41
CA GLY A 19 3.03 13.69 27.37
C GLY A 19 1.86 12.69 27.30
N PRO A 20 0.61 13.17 27.14
CA PRO A 20 -0.55 12.28 27.07
C PRO A 20 -0.43 11.30 25.90
N ASP A 21 -0.87 10.06 26.12
CA ASP A 21 -0.83 8.99 25.11
C ASP A 21 -1.49 9.46 23.81
N ARG A 22 -0.73 9.40 22.71
CA ARG A 22 -1.21 9.75 21.37
C ARG A 22 -1.38 8.49 20.54
N PHE A 23 -2.52 8.38 19.88
CA PHE A 23 -2.83 7.29 18.94
C PHE A 23 -2.68 7.85 17.52
N ASP A 24 -1.63 7.44 16.81
CA ASP A 24 -1.45 7.80 15.41
C ASP A 24 -2.12 6.72 14.54
N PRO A 25 -2.89 7.07 13.48
CA PRO A 25 -3.46 6.07 12.58
C PRO A 25 -2.32 5.31 11.91
N VAL A 26 -2.27 4.01 12.15
CA VAL A 26 -1.40 3.11 11.41
C VAL A 26 -2.08 2.96 10.07
N ARG A 27 -1.48 3.55 9.04
CA ARG A 27 -1.77 3.09 7.69
C ARG A 27 -1.33 1.65 7.67
N LYS A 28 -2.29 0.73 7.67
CA LYS A 28 -2.01 -0.69 7.49
C LYS A 28 -1.17 -0.80 6.21
N PRO A 29 -0.04 -1.54 6.22
CA PRO A 29 0.65 -1.87 5.00
C PRO A 29 -0.36 -2.42 3.98
N HIS A 30 -0.29 -1.94 2.76
CA HIS A 30 -1.15 -2.34 1.66
C HIS A 30 -0.32 -2.32 0.38
N TYR A 31 -0.80 -3.04 -0.62
CA TYR A 31 -0.15 -3.07 -1.92
C TYR A 31 -0.83 -2.11 -2.87
N HIS A 32 -0.15 -1.80 -3.96
CA HIS A 32 -0.63 -0.82 -4.93
C HIS A 32 -0.95 -1.48 -6.26
N LEU A 33 -1.95 -0.97 -6.97
CA LEU A 33 -2.11 -1.17 -8.41
C LEU A 33 -1.75 0.11 -9.15
N VAL A 34 -1.00 -0.01 -10.23
CA VAL A 34 -0.60 1.11 -11.08
C VAL A 34 -1.12 0.88 -12.50
N CYS A 35 -1.90 1.82 -13.01
CA CYS A 35 -2.33 1.83 -14.40
C CYS A 35 -1.18 2.27 -15.31
N ARG A 36 -0.78 1.44 -16.29
CA ARG A 36 0.30 1.77 -17.23
C ARG A 36 -0.06 2.82 -18.29
N ARG A 37 -1.35 3.16 -18.44
CA ARG A 37 -1.80 4.18 -19.41
C ARG A 37 -1.86 5.59 -18.82
N CYS A 38 -2.38 5.72 -17.59
CA CYS A 38 -2.59 7.03 -16.95
C CYS A 38 -1.76 7.23 -15.68
N ASN A 39 -0.96 6.24 -15.28
CA ASN A 39 -0.13 6.25 -14.07
C ASN A 39 -0.89 6.44 -12.74
N ARG A 40 -2.22 6.29 -12.74
CA ARG A 40 -3.01 6.35 -11.50
C ARG A 40 -2.70 5.14 -10.61
N VAL A 41 -2.52 5.41 -9.33
CA VAL A 41 -2.29 4.45 -8.25
C VAL A 41 -3.60 4.16 -7.53
N TYR A 42 -3.83 2.90 -7.19
CA TYR A 42 -4.98 2.41 -6.45
C TYR A 42 -4.52 1.50 -5.31
N ASP A 43 -5.27 1.46 -4.22
CA ASP A 43 -5.04 0.49 -3.15
C ASP A 43 -5.52 -0.89 -3.59
N ALA A 44 -4.68 -1.90 -3.40
CA ALA A 44 -5.04 -3.28 -3.67
C ALA A 44 -5.93 -3.81 -2.55
N VAL A 45 -7.08 -4.37 -2.92
CA VAL A 45 -8.01 -5.03 -1.99
C VAL A 45 -7.55 -6.45 -1.70
N ILE A 46 -6.30 -6.58 -1.28
CA ILE A 46 -5.74 -7.81 -0.73
C ILE A 46 -5.02 -7.49 0.58
N PRO A 47 -5.13 -8.37 1.60
CA PRO A 47 -4.39 -8.18 2.84
C PRO A 47 -2.88 -8.15 2.57
N TYR A 48 -2.17 -7.38 3.39
CA TYR A 48 -0.72 -7.48 3.46
C TYR A 48 -0.31 -8.89 3.89
N GLN A 49 0.75 -9.40 3.29
CA GLN A 49 1.27 -10.73 3.51
C GLN A 49 2.47 -10.67 4.44
N ASP A 50 2.24 -10.50 5.74
CA ASP A 50 3.28 -10.33 6.77
C ASP A 50 4.37 -11.43 6.72
N HIS A 51 4.03 -12.63 6.25
CA HIS A 51 4.98 -13.73 6.13
C HIS A 51 6.14 -13.45 5.15
N LEU A 52 5.97 -12.53 4.20
CA LEU A 52 7.04 -12.13 3.27
C LEU A 52 8.11 -11.27 3.96
N ASP A 53 7.81 -10.64 5.10
CA ASP A 53 8.82 -9.94 5.91
C ASP A 53 9.74 -10.90 6.65
N LEU A 54 9.29 -12.14 6.85
CA LEU A 54 10.05 -13.20 7.51
C LEU A 54 11.00 -13.93 6.55
N LEU A 55 11.22 -13.39 5.34
CA LEU A 55 12.13 -13.97 4.38
C LEU A 55 13.51 -14.15 5.04
N PRO A 56 14.06 -15.38 5.05
CA PRO A 56 15.29 -15.66 5.76
C PRO A 56 16.43 -14.81 5.19
N PRO A 57 17.28 -14.23 6.05
CA PRO A 57 18.45 -13.47 5.62
C PRO A 57 19.28 -14.27 4.62
N GLN A 58 19.47 -13.73 3.43
CA GLN A 58 20.39 -14.28 2.44
C GLN A 58 21.61 -13.37 2.33
N ALA A 59 22.82 -13.96 2.27
CA ALA A 59 24.07 -13.21 2.10
C ALA A 59 24.28 -12.04 3.10
N GLY A 60 23.80 -12.19 4.34
CA GLY A 60 23.91 -11.14 5.36
C GLY A 60 22.90 -9.98 5.21
N PHE A 61 21.94 -10.09 4.30
CA PHE A 61 20.89 -9.10 4.08
C PHE A 61 19.83 -9.15 5.19
N ARG A 62 19.49 -8.00 5.78
CA ARG A 62 18.42 -7.87 6.77
C ARG A 62 17.17 -7.28 6.12
N VAL A 63 16.08 -8.03 6.15
CA VAL A 63 14.77 -7.59 5.64
C VAL A 63 14.14 -6.63 6.64
N SER A 64 13.74 -5.44 6.17
CA SER A 64 13.04 -4.42 6.96
C SER A 64 11.55 -4.32 6.62
N GLY A 65 11.11 -5.04 5.59
CA GLY A 65 9.76 -4.98 5.04
C GLY A 65 9.75 -5.42 3.58
N HIS A 66 8.56 -5.59 3.01
CA HIS A 66 8.36 -5.77 1.58
C HIS A 66 7.29 -4.84 1.01
N GLU A 67 7.42 -4.54 -0.28
CA GLU A 67 6.44 -3.79 -1.07
C GLU A 67 6.06 -4.62 -2.29
N ILE A 68 4.77 -4.66 -2.63
CA ILE A 68 4.27 -5.26 -3.87
C ILE A 68 3.47 -4.21 -4.62
N THR A 69 3.79 -4.05 -5.90
CA THR A 69 3.05 -3.21 -6.83
C THR A 69 2.61 -4.05 -8.03
N PHE A 70 1.30 -4.06 -8.29
CA PHE A 70 0.70 -4.68 -9.45
C PHE A 70 0.57 -3.67 -10.59
N PHE A 71 0.83 -4.09 -11.82
CA PHE A 71 0.71 -3.23 -12.99
C PHE A 71 -0.39 -3.74 -13.92
N GLY A 72 -1.23 -2.83 -14.40
CA GLY A 72 -2.36 -3.17 -15.28
C GLY A 72 -2.91 -1.96 -16.01
N VAL A 73 -4.18 -2.03 -16.43
CA VAL A 73 -4.93 -0.93 -17.03
C VAL A 73 -6.22 -0.75 -16.23
N CYS A 74 -6.51 0.48 -15.79
CA CYS A 74 -7.73 0.76 -15.02
C CYS A 74 -8.96 0.83 -15.93
N SER A 75 -10.17 0.69 -15.38
CA SER A 75 -11.43 0.73 -16.15
C SER A 75 -11.53 1.96 -17.06
N SER A 76 -11.21 3.16 -16.56
CA SER A 76 -11.19 4.39 -17.38
C SER A 76 -10.28 4.30 -18.61
N CYS A 77 -9.19 3.54 -18.50
CA CYS A 77 -8.23 3.32 -19.58
C CYS A 77 -8.51 2.04 -20.39
N SER A 78 -9.38 1.15 -19.93
CA SER A 78 -9.80 -0.05 -20.68
C SER A 78 -11.05 0.24 -21.52
N ASP A 79 -11.94 1.11 -21.01
CA ASP A 79 -13.19 1.51 -21.68
C ASP A 79 -12.98 2.62 -22.72
N THR A 80 -11.79 3.23 -22.73
CA THR A 80 -11.34 4.06 -23.85
C THR A 80 -11.03 3.15 -25.03
N LYS A 81 -12.06 2.85 -25.84
CA LYS A 81 -11.86 2.62 -27.27
C LYS A 81 -11.00 3.75 -27.78
N GLU A 82 -9.96 3.42 -28.54
CA GLU A 82 -9.03 4.40 -29.09
C GLU A 82 -9.78 5.53 -29.80
N GLU A 83 -9.97 6.65 -29.12
CA GLU A 83 -10.05 7.94 -29.79
C GLU A 83 -8.60 8.29 -30.09
N GLY A 84 -8.20 7.90 -31.31
CA GLY A 84 -6.94 8.34 -31.88
C GLY A 84 -6.92 9.86 -31.88
N ASP A 85 -5.86 10.41 -31.29
CA ASP A 85 -5.54 11.81 -31.46
C ASP A 85 -4.20 11.88 -32.19
N GLY A 86 -4.30 11.95 -33.51
CA GLY A 86 -3.24 12.51 -34.31
C GLY A 86 -3.37 14.02 -34.30
N GLN A 87 -2.39 14.72 -33.73
CA GLN A 87 -1.96 16.07 -34.13
C GLN A 87 -0.60 16.27 -33.42
N GLY A 88 0.53 16.50 -34.08
CA GLY A 88 0.74 17.49 -35.13
C GLY A 88 1.79 18.47 -34.60
N SER A 89 3.06 18.20 -34.88
CA SER A 89 4.18 19.13 -35.09
C SER A 89 5.39 18.32 -35.55
#